data_AF-A0A2I8AFK5-F1
#
_entry.id   AF-A0A2I8AFK5-F1
#
_cell.length_a   1.000
_cell.length_b   1.000
_cell.length_c   1.000
_cell.angle_alpha   90.00
_cell.angle_beta   90.00
_cell.angle_gamma   90.00
#
_symmetry.space_group_name_H-M   'P 1'
#
loop_
_entity.id
_entity.type
_entity.pdbx_description
1 polymer ?
#
loop_
_entity_poly.entity_id
_entity_poly.type
_entity_poly.pdbx_seq_one_letter_code
_entity_poly.pdbx_strand_id
1 'polypeptide(L)'
;MHHFNSKSLTFYATAIGSVLVLFQSITFYGEKHLQASPVIDGVYRLTFTDNVPECRRSQPLTLDIQQSGIYINASLLPATTNKPIQKQYSLKGILNHQQLNLTGEVYHTNLCNIAPPHTLQAQMRLTEGKKLQGKIIISTIAQNLEFNATPEAAQAETKNSNSH
;
A
#
# COMPACT_ATOMS: atom_id res chain seq x y z
N MET A 1 -61.63 3.35 21.44
CA MET A 1 -60.38 3.24 20.65
C MET A 1 -59.47 2.22 21.30
N HIS A 2 -59.51 0.94 20.90
CA HIS A 2 -58.38 -0.01 21.04
C HIS A 2 -58.73 -1.34 20.34
N HIS A 3 -58.41 -1.47 19.05
CA HIS A 3 -58.46 -2.75 18.34
C HIS A 3 -57.03 -3.16 17.98
N PHE A 4 -56.24 -3.48 19.00
CA PHE A 4 -54.94 -4.11 18.79
C PHE A 4 -55.18 -5.62 18.69
N ASN A 5 -55.22 -6.15 17.47
CA ASN A 5 -55.45 -7.57 17.22
C ASN A 5 -54.16 -8.34 17.49
N SER A 6 -54.12 -9.16 18.56
CA SER A 6 -52.95 -9.91 18.98
C SER A 6 -52.35 -10.78 17.86
N LYS A 7 -53.19 -11.31 16.96
CA LYS A 7 -52.76 -12.07 15.78
C LYS A 7 -51.92 -11.22 14.80
N SER A 8 -52.30 -9.96 14.63
CA SER A 8 -51.58 -9.01 13.79
C SER A 8 -50.23 -8.63 14.39
N LEU A 9 -50.19 -8.42 15.72
CA LEU A 9 -48.96 -8.13 16.44
C LEU A 9 -47.93 -9.27 16.30
N THR A 10 -48.36 -10.53 16.49
CA THR A 10 -47.45 -11.68 16.31
C THR A 10 -46.94 -11.78 14.87
N PHE A 11 -47.81 -11.59 13.88
CA PHE A 11 -47.41 -11.61 12.47
C PHE A 11 -46.33 -10.56 12.15
N TYR A 12 -46.55 -9.30 12.56
CA TYR A 12 -45.56 -8.24 12.34
C TYR A 12 -44.28 -8.48 13.14
N ALA A 13 -44.36 -8.95 14.38
CA ALA A 13 -43.18 -9.29 15.17
C ALA A 13 -42.32 -10.38 14.52
N THR A 14 -42.95 -11.45 14.01
CA THR A 14 -42.26 -12.53 13.30
C THR A 14 -41.65 -12.05 11.98
N ALA A 15 -42.40 -11.24 11.21
CA ALA A 15 -41.91 -10.69 9.95
C ALA A 15 -40.68 -9.77 10.19
N ILE A 16 -40.78 -8.84 11.14
CA ILE A 16 -39.68 -7.94 11.51
C ILE A 16 -38.49 -8.74 12.03
N GLY A 17 -38.72 -9.71 12.92
CA GLY A 17 -37.65 -10.58 13.45
C GLY A 17 -36.92 -11.35 12.35
N SER A 18 -37.67 -11.89 11.38
CA SER A 18 -37.09 -12.63 10.25
C SER A 18 -36.22 -11.73 9.38
N VAL A 19 -36.68 -10.51 9.10
CA VAL A 19 -35.92 -9.51 8.34
C VAL A 19 -34.64 -9.13 9.09
N LEU A 20 -34.71 -8.89 10.40
CA LEU A 20 -33.53 -8.57 11.21
C LEU A 20 -32.47 -9.69 11.19
N VAL A 21 -32.89 -10.95 11.29
CA VAL A 21 -31.97 -12.10 11.23
C VAL A 21 -31.29 -12.21 9.86
N LEU A 22 -32.03 -12.00 8.77
CA LEU A 22 -31.48 -11.97 7.41
C LEU A 22 -30.47 -10.84 7.23
N PHE A 23 -30.84 -9.62 7.64
CA PHE A 23 -29.92 -8.48 7.59
C PHE A 23 -28.66 -8.74 8.40
N GLN A 24 -28.78 -9.24 9.62
CA GLN A 24 -27.62 -9.56 10.47
C GLN A 24 -26.71 -10.60 9.81
N SER A 25 -27.29 -11.63 9.20
CA SER A 25 -26.53 -12.69 8.54
C SER A 25 -25.75 -12.16 7.32
N ILE A 26 -26.40 -11.33 6.49
CA ILE A 26 -25.78 -10.72 5.31
C ILE A 26 -24.70 -9.72 5.73
N THR A 27 -24.96 -8.89 6.74
CA THR A 27 -23.97 -7.94 7.28
C THR A 27 -22.74 -8.68 7.80
N PHE A 28 -22.93 -9.71 8.62
CA PHE A 28 -21.82 -10.50 9.16
C PHE A 28 -20.99 -11.19 8.07
N TYR A 29 -21.66 -11.73 7.04
CA TYR A 29 -20.98 -12.30 5.89
C TYR A 29 -20.19 -11.23 5.12
N GLY A 30 -20.79 -10.06 4.88
CA GLY A 30 -20.14 -8.93 4.25
C GLY A 30 -18.89 -8.48 5.00
N GLU A 31 -18.98 -8.27 6.31
CA GLU A 31 -17.84 -7.83 7.13
C GLU A 31 -16.69 -8.85 7.15
N LYS A 32 -17.00 -10.15 7.13
CA LYS A 32 -15.97 -11.21 7.13
C LYS A 32 -15.29 -11.39 5.79
N HIS A 33 -16.02 -11.26 4.69
CA HIS A 33 -15.53 -11.63 3.36
C HIS A 33 -15.21 -10.45 2.45
N LEU A 34 -15.75 -9.26 2.73
CA LEU A 34 -15.53 -8.04 1.95
C LEU A 34 -14.72 -7.04 2.79
N GLN A 35 -13.48 -7.41 3.09
CA GLN A 35 -12.55 -6.49 3.74
C GLN A 35 -11.93 -5.55 2.71
N ALA A 36 -11.91 -4.26 3.06
CA ALA A 36 -11.16 -3.30 2.27
C ALA A 36 -9.66 -3.65 2.30
N SER A 37 -8.99 -3.48 1.16
CA SER A 37 -7.54 -3.60 1.12
C SER A 37 -6.90 -2.57 2.06
N PRO A 38 -5.80 -2.92 2.76
CA PRO A 38 -5.13 -1.96 3.63
C PRO A 38 -4.66 -0.75 2.82
N VAL A 39 -4.81 0.43 3.40
CA VAL A 39 -4.37 1.69 2.79
C VAL A 39 -2.86 1.84 2.97
N ILE A 40 -2.14 1.90 1.85
CA ILE A 40 -0.68 2.04 1.78
C ILE A 40 -0.24 3.34 1.09
N ASP A 41 -1.17 4.26 0.84
CA ASP A 41 -0.87 5.58 0.29
C ASP A 41 0.23 6.32 1.05
N GLY A 42 1.12 6.96 0.31
CA GLY A 42 2.11 7.87 0.86
C GLY A 42 3.52 7.62 0.38
N VAL A 43 4.44 8.27 1.08
CA VAL A 43 5.85 8.37 0.70
C VAL A 43 6.68 7.44 1.60
N TYR A 44 7.45 6.55 0.99
CA TYR A 44 8.25 5.54 1.68
C TYR A 44 9.73 5.72 1.37
N ARG A 45 10.57 5.79 2.40
CA ARG A 45 12.03 5.75 2.22
C ARG A 45 12.50 4.33 2.05
N LEU A 46 13.29 4.09 0.99
CA LEU A 46 13.87 2.79 0.68
C LEU A 46 15.23 2.64 1.34
N THR A 47 15.45 1.48 1.97
CA THR A 47 16.74 1.04 2.50
C THR A 47 17.04 -0.35 1.94
N PHE A 48 18.14 -0.49 1.22
CA PHE A 48 18.58 -1.78 0.70
C PHE A 48 19.27 -2.58 1.81
N THR A 49 18.91 -3.86 1.95
CA THR A 49 19.37 -4.73 3.04
C THR A 49 20.79 -5.23 2.78
N ASP A 50 21.09 -5.53 1.52
CA ASP A 50 22.40 -5.99 1.11
C ASP A 50 23.29 -4.83 0.65
N ASN A 51 24.58 -4.89 1.01
CA ASN A 51 25.61 -3.99 0.49
C ASN A 51 25.91 -4.33 -0.98
N VAL A 52 24.93 -4.16 -1.86
CA VAL A 52 25.12 -4.33 -3.30
C VAL A 52 26.10 -3.24 -3.75
N PRO A 53 27.27 -3.60 -4.33
CA PRO A 53 28.34 -2.65 -4.61
C PRO A 53 27.88 -1.46 -5.44
N GLU A 54 26.98 -1.71 -6.40
CA GLU A 54 26.39 -0.72 -7.30
C GLU A 54 25.48 0.27 -6.56
N CYS A 55 24.75 -0.18 -5.54
CA CYS A 55 23.83 0.63 -4.73
C CYS A 55 24.50 1.27 -3.50
N ARG A 56 25.77 0.94 -3.18
CA ARG A 56 26.43 1.37 -1.93
C ARG A 56 26.66 2.88 -1.82
N ARG A 57 26.75 3.57 -2.96
CA ARG A 57 26.94 5.04 -3.04
C ARG A 57 25.74 5.77 -3.65
N SER A 58 24.64 5.08 -3.94
CA SER A 58 23.47 5.75 -4.53
C SER A 58 22.82 6.68 -3.51
N GLN A 59 22.26 7.77 -4.02
CA GLN A 59 21.46 8.67 -3.20
C GLN A 59 20.28 7.91 -2.58
N PRO A 60 19.84 8.26 -1.37
CA PRO A 60 18.65 7.68 -0.77
C PRO A 60 17.46 7.83 -1.73
N LEU A 61 16.75 6.74 -1.96
CA LEU A 61 15.57 6.70 -2.81
C LEU A 61 14.29 6.68 -1.98
N THR A 62 13.26 7.25 -2.57
CA THR A 62 11.93 7.35 -2.00
C THR A 62 10.93 6.80 -3.02
N LEU A 63 9.96 6.03 -2.52
CA LEU A 63 8.84 5.47 -3.29
C LEU A 63 7.57 6.24 -2.90
N ASP A 64 7.04 7.05 -3.82
CA ASP A 64 5.74 7.71 -3.66
C ASP A 64 4.65 6.79 -4.23
N ILE A 65 3.72 6.37 -3.39
CA ILE A 65 2.64 5.42 -3.69
C ILE A 65 1.30 6.16 -3.64
N GLN A 66 0.52 5.97 -4.72
CA GLN A 66 -0.89 6.34 -4.80
C GLN A 66 -1.75 5.10 -5.10
N GLN A 67 -2.78 4.90 -4.29
CA GLN A 67 -3.69 3.77 -4.29
C GLN A 67 -5.09 4.22 -4.71
N SER A 68 -5.70 3.42 -5.57
CA SER A 68 -7.11 3.53 -5.95
C SER A 68 -7.72 2.14 -5.88
N GLY A 69 -8.34 1.83 -4.74
CA GLY A 69 -8.81 0.47 -4.43
C GLY A 69 -7.65 -0.52 -4.35
N ILE A 70 -7.60 -1.47 -5.28
CA ILE A 70 -6.50 -2.45 -5.41
C ILE A 70 -5.41 -2.00 -6.38
N TYR A 71 -5.63 -0.94 -7.15
CA TYR A 71 -4.67 -0.45 -8.13
C TYR A 71 -3.68 0.50 -7.48
N ILE A 72 -2.41 0.31 -7.79
CA ILE A 72 -1.32 1.12 -7.27
C ILE A 72 -0.59 1.79 -8.42
N ASN A 73 -0.40 3.10 -8.29
CA ASN A 73 0.51 3.90 -9.09
C ASN A 73 1.66 4.33 -8.18
N ALA A 74 2.90 4.21 -8.64
CA ALA A 74 4.06 4.57 -7.84
C ALA A 74 5.14 5.25 -8.67
N SER A 75 5.96 6.05 -8.01
CA SER A 75 7.14 6.67 -8.62
C SER A 75 8.35 6.57 -7.71
N LEU A 76 9.51 6.33 -8.31
CA LEU A 76 10.80 6.30 -7.63
C LEU A 76 11.47 7.65 -7.78
N LEU A 77 11.65 8.34 -6.65
CA LEU A 77 12.17 9.69 -6.56
C LEU A 77 13.46 9.71 -5.72
N PRO A 78 14.45 10.57 -6.05
CA PRO A 78 15.54 10.87 -5.15
C PRO A 78 15.02 11.56 -3.88
N ALA A 79 15.48 11.17 -2.70
CA ALA A 79 14.99 11.70 -1.42
C ALA A 79 15.27 13.19 -1.18
N THR A 80 16.06 13.85 -2.04
CA THR A 80 16.41 15.28 -1.98
C THR A 80 15.47 16.17 -2.80
N THR A 81 14.50 15.61 -3.50
CA THR A 81 13.62 16.36 -4.39
C THR A 81 12.47 17.02 -3.64
N ASN A 82 12.69 18.25 -3.16
CA ASN A 82 11.64 19.11 -2.59
C ASN A 82 10.78 19.84 -3.65
N LYS A 83 10.96 19.53 -4.94
CA LYS A 83 10.21 20.17 -6.02
C LYS A 83 9.00 19.30 -6.40
N PRO A 84 7.83 19.90 -6.66
CA PRO A 84 6.68 19.20 -7.21
C PRO A 84 7.01 18.87 -8.67
N ILE A 85 7.79 17.82 -8.89
CA ILE A 85 7.86 17.18 -10.19
C ILE A 85 6.42 16.74 -10.48
N GLN A 86 5.89 17.10 -11.65
CA GLN A 86 4.65 16.54 -12.16
C GLN A 86 4.67 15.03 -11.86
N LYS A 87 3.77 14.58 -10.98
CA LYS A 87 3.76 13.20 -10.45
C LYS A 87 3.46 12.23 -11.59
N GLN A 88 4.48 11.94 -12.40
CA GLN A 88 4.38 10.96 -13.45
C GLN A 88 4.72 9.63 -12.82
N TYR A 89 3.67 8.94 -12.38
CA TYR A 89 3.77 7.59 -11.85
C TYR A 89 4.25 6.65 -12.95
N SER A 90 5.52 6.29 -12.89
CA SER A 90 6.19 5.42 -13.85
C SER A 90 5.97 3.94 -13.56
N LEU A 91 5.61 3.60 -12.33
CA LEU A 91 5.34 2.25 -11.89
C LEU A 91 3.85 2.04 -11.67
N LYS A 92 3.35 0.89 -12.09
CA LYS A 92 1.95 0.49 -11.90
C LYS A 92 1.89 -0.92 -11.34
N GLY A 93 0.85 -1.20 -10.58
CA GLY A 93 0.70 -2.49 -9.94
C GLY A 93 -0.64 -2.73 -9.31
N ILE A 94 -0.74 -3.89 -8.68
CA ILE A 94 -1.94 -4.36 -7.99
C ILE A 94 -1.54 -4.82 -6.58
N LEU A 95 -2.31 -4.38 -5.59
CA LEU A 95 -2.25 -4.85 -4.21
C LEU A 95 -3.26 -6.00 -4.04
N ASN A 96 -2.75 -7.19 -3.71
CA ASN A 96 -3.57 -8.38 -3.51
C ASN A 96 -3.09 -9.13 -2.27
N HIS A 97 -3.97 -9.39 -1.29
CA HIS A 97 -3.63 -10.09 -0.04
C HIS A 97 -2.32 -9.60 0.60
N GLN A 98 -2.16 -8.27 0.74
CA GLN A 98 -0.95 -7.60 1.30
C GLN A 98 0.33 -7.75 0.46
N GLN A 99 0.27 -8.35 -0.72
CA GLN A 99 1.35 -8.41 -1.69
C GLN A 99 1.14 -7.36 -2.77
N LEU A 100 2.20 -6.64 -3.11
CA LEU A 100 2.22 -5.60 -4.11
C LEU A 100 3.28 -5.91 -5.15
N ASN A 101 2.86 -6.01 -6.40
CA ASN A 101 3.75 -6.13 -7.55
C ASN A 101 3.67 -4.84 -8.35
N LEU A 102 4.79 -4.13 -8.47
CA LEU A 102 4.94 -2.94 -9.29
C LEU A 102 5.82 -3.24 -10.49
N THR A 103 5.44 -2.74 -11.65
CA THR A 103 6.23 -2.85 -12.88
C THR A 103 6.19 -1.52 -13.64
N GLY A 104 7.30 -1.15 -14.27
CA GLY A 104 7.34 0.01 -15.14
C GLY A 104 8.75 0.43 -15.55
N GLU A 105 8.85 1.53 -16.27
CA GLU A 105 10.12 2.07 -16.76
C GLU A 105 10.46 3.39 -16.08
N VAL A 106 11.67 3.49 -15.54
CA VAL A 106 12.15 4.68 -14.83
C VAL A 106 13.13 5.42 -15.73
N TYR A 107 12.72 6.62 -16.18
CA TYR A 107 13.47 7.42 -17.17
C TYR A 107 14.39 8.50 -16.57
N HIS A 108 14.20 8.87 -15.31
CA HIS A 108 14.83 10.08 -14.76
C HIS A 108 15.64 9.85 -13.48
N THR A 109 15.55 8.67 -12.88
CA THR A 109 16.17 8.37 -11.60
C THR A 109 17.32 7.39 -11.80
N ASN A 110 18.54 7.81 -11.47
CA ASN A 110 19.68 6.91 -11.40
C ASN A 110 19.44 5.91 -10.26
N LEU A 111 19.23 4.64 -10.61
CA LEU A 111 19.08 3.55 -9.66
C LEU A 111 20.44 2.86 -9.54
N CYS A 112 21.00 2.80 -8.33
CA CYS A 112 22.26 2.09 -8.07
C CYS A 112 23.42 2.48 -9.02
N ASN A 113 23.59 3.78 -9.29
CA ASN A 113 24.57 4.33 -10.24
C ASN A 113 24.39 3.89 -11.72
N ILE A 114 23.24 3.35 -12.08
CA ILE A 114 22.93 2.96 -13.45
C ILE A 114 22.12 4.08 -14.12
N ALA A 115 22.58 4.54 -15.28
CA ALA A 115 21.96 5.62 -16.04
C ALA A 115 20.66 5.15 -16.74
N PRO A 116 19.54 5.90 -16.66
CA PRO A 116 18.26 5.52 -17.26
C PRO A 116 18.33 5.39 -18.79
N PRO A 117 17.35 4.71 -19.43
CA PRO A 117 16.13 4.10 -18.86
C PRO A 117 16.33 2.68 -18.33
N HIS A 118 15.61 2.34 -17.26
CA HIS A 118 15.58 0.98 -16.70
C HIS A 118 14.17 0.45 -16.56
N THR A 119 13.97 -0.82 -16.91
CA THR A 119 12.76 -1.56 -16.56
C THR A 119 12.91 -2.10 -15.14
N LEU A 120 11.92 -1.80 -14.31
CA LEU A 120 11.90 -2.17 -12.91
C LEU A 120 10.69 -3.04 -12.60
N GLN A 121 10.94 -4.12 -11.86
CA GLN A 121 9.91 -4.95 -11.27
C GLN A 121 10.16 -5.00 -9.76
N ALA A 122 9.19 -4.58 -8.95
CA ALA A 122 9.27 -4.67 -7.51
C ALA A 122 8.18 -5.59 -7.00
N GLN A 123 8.56 -6.55 -6.18
CA GLN A 123 7.64 -7.41 -5.44
C GLN A 123 7.82 -7.13 -3.97
N MET A 124 6.76 -6.73 -3.29
CA MET A 124 6.83 -6.36 -1.88
C MET A 124 5.61 -6.83 -1.11
N ARG A 125 5.77 -6.96 0.19
CA ARG A 125 4.72 -7.35 1.12
C ARG A 125 4.58 -6.28 2.19
N LEU A 126 3.33 -5.97 2.53
CA LEU A 126 3.00 -5.15 3.68
C LEU A 126 3.26 -5.93 4.97
N THR A 127 4.07 -5.35 5.85
CA THR A 127 4.40 -5.90 7.17
C THR A 127 3.81 -5.02 8.28
N GLU A 128 3.93 -5.47 9.52
CA GLU A 128 3.42 -4.74 10.69
C GLU A 128 3.99 -3.31 10.76
N GLY A 129 3.13 -2.35 11.11
CA GLY A 129 3.50 -0.93 11.17
C GLY A 129 3.54 -0.22 9.81
N LYS A 130 2.79 -0.70 8.82
CA LYS A 130 2.74 -0.14 7.45
C LYS A 130 4.11 -0.08 6.77
N LYS A 131 5.00 -1.00 7.10
CA LYS A 131 6.30 -1.11 6.42
C LYS A 131 6.13 -2.01 5.20
N LEU A 132 6.96 -1.79 4.19
CA LEU A 132 7.01 -2.65 3.01
C LEU A 132 8.36 -3.36 3.01
N GLN A 133 8.35 -4.66 2.74
CA GLN A 133 9.58 -5.42 2.56
C GLN A 133 9.49 -6.18 1.25
N GLY A 134 10.55 -6.17 0.46
CA GLY A 134 10.48 -6.75 -0.86
C GLY A 134 11.80 -6.87 -1.58
N LYS A 135 11.68 -7.18 -2.86
CA LYS A 135 12.80 -7.30 -3.80
C LYS A 135 12.52 -6.44 -5.02
N ILE A 136 13.54 -5.73 -5.48
CA ILE A 136 13.54 -5.00 -6.74
C ILE A 136 14.44 -5.76 -7.71
N ILE A 137 13.91 -5.97 -8.91
CA ILE A 137 14.60 -6.54 -10.05
C ILE A 137 14.74 -5.43 -11.07
N ILE A 138 15.98 -5.13 -11.45
CA ILE A 138 16.31 -4.14 -12.46
C ILE A 138 16.80 -4.91 -13.68
N SER A 139 16.26 -4.68 -14.86
CA SER A 139 16.62 -5.46 -16.06
C SER A 139 18.13 -5.44 -16.38
N THR A 140 18.84 -4.40 -15.96
CA THR A 140 20.28 -4.22 -16.16
C THR A 140 21.16 -4.91 -15.12
N ILE A 141 20.62 -5.27 -13.95
CA ILE A 141 21.34 -6.01 -12.90
C ILE A 141 20.68 -7.37 -12.74
N ALA A 142 21.39 -8.45 -13.05
CA ALA A 142 20.90 -9.82 -12.86
C ALA A 142 20.83 -10.26 -11.37
N GLN A 143 20.58 -9.32 -10.45
CA GLN A 143 20.50 -9.57 -9.00
C GLN A 143 19.21 -8.97 -8.43
N ASN A 144 18.62 -9.72 -7.51
CA ASN A 144 17.46 -9.27 -6.74
C ASN A 144 17.95 -8.36 -5.61
N LEU A 145 17.55 -7.09 -5.64
CA LEU A 145 17.88 -6.13 -4.60
C LEU A 145 16.84 -6.21 -3.48
N GLU A 146 17.21 -6.79 -2.34
CA GLU A 146 16.31 -6.82 -1.18
C GLU A 146 16.26 -5.44 -0.52
N PHE A 147 15.05 -4.95 -0.24
CA PHE A 147 14.84 -3.64 0.35
C PHE A 147 13.75 -3.65 1.41
N ASN A 148 13.85 -2.70 2.34
CA ASN A 148 12.82 -2.31 3.27
C ASN A 148 12.36 -0.88 2.92
N ALA A 149 11.07 -0.62 3.03
CA ALA A 149 10.48 0.69 2.85
C ALA A 149 9.74 1.10 4.13
N THR A 150 10.11 2.24 4.69
CA THR A 150 9.46 2.79 5.88
C THR A 150 8.72 4.07 5.51
N PRO A 151 7.45 4.24 5.94
CA PRO A 151 6.69 5.44 5.66
C PRO A 151 7.38 6.67 6.27
N GLU A 152 7.50 7.74 5.50
CA GLU A 152 8.21 8.96 5.89
C GLU A 152 7.52 9.66 7.08
N ALA A 153 6.19 9.58 7.16
CA ALA A 153 5.41 10.09 8.29
C ALA A 153 5.79 9.43 9.64
N ALA A 154 6.13 8.14 9.65
CA ALA A 154 6.51 7.43 10.87
C ALA A 154 7.92 7.81 11.38
N GLN A 155 8.76 8.42 10.55
CA GLN A 155 10.09 8.90 10.96
C GLN A 155 10.07 10.33 11.52
N ALA A 156 9.06 11.14 11.18
CA ALA A 156 8.89 12.47 11.75
C ALA A 156 8.62 12.41 13.26
N GLU A 157 7.87 11.40 13.72
CA GLU A 157 7.60 11.17 15.14
C GLU A 157 8.86 10.73 15.92
N THR A 158 9.74 9.92 15.33
CA THR A 158 10.96 9.46 16.01
C THR A 158 12.01 10.56 16.17
N LYS A 159 12.06 11.54 15.24
CA LYS A 159 13.00 12.66 15.34
C LYS A 159 12.62 13.67 16.42
N ASN A 160 11.34 13.79 16.75
CA ASN A 160 10.87 14.76 17.74
C ASN A 160 10.94 14.23 19.20
N SER A 161 11.08 12.91 19.39
CA SER A 161 11.15 12.31 20.73
C SER A 161 12.54 12.34 21.37
N ASN A 162 13.60 12.69 20.62
CA ASN A 162 14.98 12.77 21.13
C ASN A 162 15.43 14.21 21.42
N SER A 163 14.50 15.16 21.47
CA SER A 163 14.77 16.55 21.86
C SER A 163 13.95 16.89 23.10
N HIS A 164 14.33 16.33 24.24
CA HIS A 164 13.87 16.80 25.55
C HIS A 164 14.92 16.62 26.62
#